data_AF-A0A5C8DK82-F1
#
_entry.id   AF-A0A5C8DK82-F1
#
_cell.length_a   1.000
_cell.length_b   1.000
_cell.length_c   1.000
_cell.angle_alpha   90.00
_cell.angle_beta   90.00
_cell.angle_gamma   90.00
#
_symmetry.space_group_name_H-M   'P 1'
#
loop_
_entity.id
_entity.type
_entity.pdbx_description
1 polymer ?
#
loop_
_entity_poly.entity_id
_entity_poly.type
_entity_poly.pdbx_seq_one_letter_code
_entity_poly.pdbx_strand_id
1 'polypeptide(L)'
;MANDIAKFFGNHQVADPSKLTEALAGFSAAKNALMGKALLRLTKQGTWVFGADSESIATGTQLVANPASLASGYVAWYQSKIEGEHMQPLSLGPVDPAKLGEVNSGSIPPGKKVASGKGWESQASIDLITRDDVPLQLIYKTSSMGGMKTLLTLAGEIAFGLNENPNRAYPIVELDVDSYIHKEFGEVFTPMLTIVGWLDAEGKEVKNVSSLL
;
A
#
# COMPACT_ATOMS: atom_id res chain seq x y z
N MET A 1 25.09 25.95 29.73
CA MET A 1 24.99 24.87 28.73
C MET A 1 24.03 25.16 27.57
N ALA A 2 22.99 26.02 27.70
CA ALA A 2 22.16 26.42 26.55
C ALA A 2 22.85 27.36 25.52
N ASN A 3 23.91 28.07 25.93
CA ASN A 3 24.59 29.10 25.12
C ASN A 3 25.64 28.60 24.12
N ASP A 4 25.93 27.30 24.04
CA ASP A 4 26.96 26.76 23.13
C ASP A 4 26.39 26.31 21.79
N ILE A 5 25.14 25.85 21.74
CA ILE A 5 24.53 25.32 20.51
C ILE A 5 24.30 26.45 19.49
N ALA A 6 23.78 27.60 19.93
CA ALA A 6 23.58 28.77 19.06
C ALA A 6 24.91 29.37 18.56
N LYS A 7 25.98 29.28 19.37
CA LYS A 7 27.32 29.69 18.95
C LYS A 7 27.92 28.74 17.91
N PHE A 8 27.67 27.44 18.05
CA PHE A 8 28.13 26.41 17.12
C PHE A 8 27.49 26.55 15.72
N PHE A 9 26.18 26.84 15.66
CA PHE A 9 25.49 27.08 14.39
C PHE A 9 25.72 28.48 13.81
N GLY A 10 26.29 29.42 14.58
CA GLY A 10 26.57 30.79 14.15
C GLY A 10 25.30 31.63 13.88
N ASN A 11 25.47 32.92 13.56
CA ASN A 11 24.40 33.84 13.14
C ASN A 11 23.85 33.52 11.72
N HIS A 12 23.85 32.25 11.31
CA HIS A 12 23.14 31.86 10.09
C HIS A 12 21.66 32.17 10.29
N GLN A 13 21.05 32.85 9.33
CA GLN A 13 19.66 33.26 9.41
C GLN A 13 18.81 32.04 9.75
N VAL A 14 18.19 32.07 10.94
CA VAL A 14 17.12 31.14 11.28
C VAL A 14 16.08 31.33 10.18
N ALA A 15 15.92 30.31 9.33
CA ALA A 15 14.95 30.35 8.26
C ALA A 15 13.57 30.62 8.88
N ASP A 16 12.75 31.41 8.19
CA ASP A 16 11.34 31.58 8.55
C ASP A 16 10.75 30.19 8.85
N PRO A 17 10.23 29.92 10.06
CA PRO A 17 9.78 28.59 10.45
C PRO A 17 8.78 27.98 9.47
N SER A 18 7.94 28.80 8.84
CA SER A 18 6.95 28.36 7.85
C SER A 18 7.64 27.89 6.57
N LYS A 19 8.61 28.67 6.06
CA LYS A 19 9.39 28.31 4.87
C LYS A 19 10.30 27.10 5.10
N LEU A 20 10.87 26.99 6.30
CA LEU A 20 11.68 25.84 6.68
C LEU A 20 10.82 24.58 6.75
N THR A 21 9.61 24.69 7.31
CA THR A 21 8.66 23.57 7.39
C THR A 21 8.26 23.10 5.98
N GLU A 22 7.89 24.02 5.08
CA GLU A 22 7.57 23.68 3.69
C GLU A 22 8.77 23.03 2.97
N ALA A 23 9.97 23.60 3.11
CA ALA A 23 11.17 23.07 2.47
C ALA A 23 11.53 21.67 2.98
N LEU A 24 11.43 21.43 4.29
CA LEU A 24 11.71 20.13 4.90
C LEU A 24 10.62 19.10 4.58
N ALA A 25 9.35 19.50 4.53
CA ALA A 25 8.26 18.64 4.08
C ALA A 25 8.46 18.23 2.61
N GLY A 26 8.84 19.17 1.73
CA GLY A 26 9.17 18.89 0.34
C GLY A 26 10.40 17.98 0.18
N PHE A 27 11.44 18.20 0.98
CA PHE A 27 12.62 17.34 1.00
C PHE A 27 12.33 15.93 1.52
N SER A 28 11.49 15.81 2.56
CA SER A 28 10.99 14.53 3.06
C SER A 28 10.15 13.81 2.00
N ALA A 29 9.27 14.52 1.30
CA ALA A 29 8.50 13.97 0.20
C ALA A 29 9.39 13.46 -0.96
N ALA A 30 10.55 14.11 -1.19
CA ALA A 30 11.56 13.64 -2.15
C ALA A 30 12.17 12.28 -1.78
N LYS A 31 12.07 11.83 -0.51
CA LYS A 31 12.41 10.46 -0.10
C LYS A 31 11.66 9.43 -0.95
N ASN A 32 10.40 9.68 -1.29
CA ASN A 32 9.61 8.75 -2.12
C ASN A 32 10.09 8.72 -3.58
N ALA A 33 10.57 9.86 -4.10
CA ALA A 33 11.18 9.92 -5.43
C ALA A 33 12.54 9.19 -5.48
N LEU A 34 13.27 9.16 -4.36
CA LEU A 34 14.58 8.53 -4.24
C LEU A 34 14.52 7.05 -3.82
N MET A 35 13.53 6.67 -3.01
CA MET A 35 13.43 5.34 -2.38
C MET A 35 12.20 4.54 -2.81
N GLY A 36 11.31 5.13 -3.62
CA GLY A 36 10.02 4.55 -3.97
C GLY A 36 8.99 4.64 -2.84
N LYS A 37 7.83 4.02 -3.05
CA LYS A 37 6.74 3.96 -2.07
C LYS A 37 7.03 2.88 -1.03
N ALA A 38 6.71 3.15 0.23
CA ALA A 38 6.88 2.15 1.28
C ALA A 38 5.80 1.06 1.16
N LEU A 39 6.22 -0.22 1.15
CA LEU A 39 5.31 -1.35 1.08
C LEU A 39 4.51 -1.45 2.38
N LEU A 40 3.19 -1.31 2.31
CA LEU A 40 2.24 -1.58 3.38
C LEU A 40 1.87 -3.06 3.37
N ARG A 41 1.92 -3.72 4.54
CA ARG A 41 1.54 -5.13 4.69
C ARG A 41 0.95 -5.43 6.07
N LEU A 42 0.12 -6.46 6.14
CA LEU A 42 -0.33 -7.05 7.40
C LEU A 42 0.62 -8.17 7.81
N THR A 43 1.07 -8.17 9.07
CA THR A 43 1.88 -9.26 9.62
C THR A 43 1.02 -10.48 9.96
N LYS A 44 1.67 -11.62 10.21
CA LYS A 44 0.98 -12.83 10.70
C LYS A 44 0.34 -12.66 12.08
N GLN A 45 0.69 -11.60 12.79
CA GLN A 45 0.16 -11.24 14.11
C GLN A 45 -1.00 -10.25 14.02
N GLY A 46 -1.49 -9.92 12.81
CA GLY A 46 -2.57 -8.97 12.64
C GLY A 46 -2.15 -7.51 12.86
N THR A 47 -0.86 -7.19 12.68
CA THR A 47 -0.37 -5.80 12.82
C THR A 47 -0.07 -5.22 11.45
N TRP A 48 -0.57 -4.02 11.18
CA TRP A 48 -0.20 -3.28 9.98
C TRP A 48 1.20 -2.68 10.15
N VAL A 49 2.06 -2.89 9.15
CA VAL A 49 3.41 -2.35 9.10
C VAL A 49 3.75 -1.83 7.70
N PHE A 50 4.69 -0.89 7.61
CA PHE A 50 5.20 -0.39 6.34
C PHE A 50 6.73 -0.33 6.28
N GLY A 51 7.26 -0.29 5.06
CA GLY A 51 8.68 -0.08 4.80
C GLY A 51 9.55 -1.31 5.09
N ALA A 52 10.86 -1.16 4.84
CA ALA A 52 11.84 -2.22 5.06
C ALA A 52 11.98 -2.59 6.55
N ASP A 53 11.89 -1.58 7.41
CA ASP A 53 12.06 -1.74 8.86
C ASP A 53 10.78 -2.19 9.57
N SER A 54 9.68 -2.41 8.83
CA SER A 54 8.39 -2.85 9.36
C SER A 54 7.87 -1.94 10.47
N GLU A 55 7.93 -0.63 10.22
CA GLU A 55 7.36 0.39 11.10
C GLU A 55 5.86 0.16 11.26
N SER A 56 5.36 0.17 12.49
CA SER A 56 3.94 -0.11 12.75
C SER A 56 3.07 1.09 12.39
N ILE A 57 1.91 0.81 11.80
CA ILE A 57 0.84 1.76 11.57
C ILE A 57 -0.43 1.21 12.23
N ALA A 58 -1.20 2.08 12.88
CA ALA A 58 -2.31 1.64 13.71
C ALA A 58 -3.49 1.12 12.86
N THR A 59 -4.23 0.17 13.43
CA THR A 59 -5.61 -0.09 12.99
C THR A 59 -6.45 1.15 13.25
N GLY A 60 -7.40 1.45 12.37
CA GLY A 60 -8.16 2.70 12.37
C GLY A 60 -7.43 3.87 11.69
N THR A 61 -6.18 3.70 11.23
CA THR A 61 -5.52 4.77 10.47
C THR A 61 -6.20 4.95 9.12
N GLN A 62 -6.53 6.21 8.80
CA GLN A 62 -7.15 6.59 7.53
C GLN A 62 -6.09 6.99 6.50
N LEU A 63 -6.19 6.39 5.31
CA LEU A 63 -5.34 6.65 4.15
C LEU A 63 -6.21 7.10 2.98
N VAL A 64 -5.64 7.85 2.06
CA VAL A 64 -6.29 8.18 0.79
C VAL A 64 -5.77 7.22 -0.26
N ALA A 65 -6.66 6.47 -0.91
CA ALA A 65 -6.28 5.59 -2.00
C ALA A 65 -6.36 6.31 -3.35
N ASN A 66 -5.48 5.94 -4.29
CA ASN A 66 -5.52 6.44 -5.65
C ASN A 66 -6.14 5.38 -6.58
N PRO A 67 -7.42 5.50 -7.01
CA PRO A 67 -8.06 4.51 -7.87
C PRO A 67 -7.34 4.28 -9.19
N ALA A 68 -6.74 5.33 -9.77
CA ALA A 68 -6.02 5.23 -11.04
C ALA A 68 -4.72 4.41 -10.94
N SER A 69 -4.22 4.19 -9.72
CA SER A 69 -3.03 3.35 -9.47
C SER A 69 -3.36 1.86 -9.34
N LEU A 70 -4.64 1.48 -9.31
CA LEU A 70 -5.02 0.08 -9.25
C LEU A 70 -4.38 -0.66 -10.43
N ALA A 71 -3.59 -1.67 -10.09
CA ALA A 71 -2.89 -2.51 -11.04
C ALA A 71 -3.11 -3.98 -10.70
N SER A 72 -3.12 -4.82 -11.73
CA SER A 72 -3.15 -6.27 -11.59
C SER A 72 -2.14 -6.92 -12.52
N GLY A 73 -1.81 -8.16 -12.19
CA GLY A 73 -0.90 -8.96 -12.99
C GLY A 73 -0.46 -10.20 -12.24
N TYR A 74 0.82 -10.55 -12.36
CA TYR A 74 1.37 -11.79 -11.86
C TYR A 74 2.76 -11.61 -11.26
N VAL A 75 3.06 -12.41 -10.24
CA VAL A 75 4.37 -12.53 -9.62
C VAL A 75 4.79 -13.99 -9.56
N ALA A 76 6.02 -14.28 -9.94
CA ALA A 76 6.62 -15.59 -9.80
C ALA A 76 7.63 -15.60 -8.67
N TRP A 77 7.58 -16.64 -7.84
CA TRP A 77 8.51 -16.85 -6.73
C TRP A 77 9.35 -18.10 -6.95
N TYR A 78 10.65 -17.99 -6.67
CA TYR A 78 11.56 -19.14 -6.63
C TYR A 78 12.54 -18.98 -5.47
N GLN A 79 12.62 -20.00 -4.60
CA GLN A 79 13.48 -19.99 -3.40
C GLN A 79 13.34 -18.71 -2.55
N SER A 80 12.10 -18.28 -2.29
CA SER A 80 11.77 -17.07 -1.53
C SER A 80 12.26 -15.74 -2.15
N LYS A 81 12.57 -15.74 -3.44
CA LYS A 81 12.90 -14.54 -4.23
C LYS A 81 11.87 -14.37 -5.34
N ILE A 82 11.63 -13.12 -5.73
CA ILE A 82 10.85 -12.81 -6.93
C ILE A 82 11.72 -13.19 -8.14
N GLU A 83 11.20 -14.11 -8.94
CA GLU A 83 11.81 -14.58 -10.20
C GLU A 83 11.33 -13.73 -11.38
N GLY A 84 10.08 -13.25 -11.31
CA GLY A 84 9.48 -12.38 -12.32
C GLY A 84 8.27 -11.65 -11.76
N GLU A 85 8.00 -10.45 -12.26
CA GLU A 85 6.80 -9.66 -11.92
C GLU A 85 6.32 -8.93 -13.18
N HIS A 86 5.04 -9.07 -13.50
CA HIS A 86 4.37 -8.32 -14.56
C HIS A 86 3.10 -7.71 -13.99
N MET A 87 3.05 -6.39 -13.93
CA MET A 87 1.91 -5.63 -13.42
C MET A 87 1.51 -4.57 -14.45
N GLN A 88 0.22 -4.32 -14.61
CA GLN A 88 -0.25 -3.19 -15.40
C GLN A 88 -1.48 -2.53 -14.78
N PRO A 89 -1.69 -1.23 -15.02
CA PRO A 89 -2.90 -0.52 -14.60
C PRO A 89 -4.17 -1.24 -15.08
N LEU A 90 -5.20 -1.27 -14.24
CA LEU A 90 -6.49 -1.88 -14.62
C LEU A 90 -7.12 -1.21 -15.85
N SER A 91 -6.82 0.07 -16.09
CA SER A 91 -7.28 0.82 -17.27
C SER A 91 -6.73 0.29 -18.60
N LEU A 92 -5.65 -0.51 -18.58
CA LEU A 92 -5.09 -1.17 -19.76
C LEU A 92 -5.62 -2.60 -19.97
N GLY A 93 -6.54 -3.05 -19.11
CA GLY A 93 -7.08 -4.42 -19.12
C GLY A 93 -6.24 -5.41 -18.30
N PRO A 94 -6.59 -6.71 -18.30
CA PRO A 94 -5.86 -7.74 -17.56
C PRO A 94 -4.56 -8.14 -18.28
N VAL A 95 -3.53 -8.48 -17.51
CA VAL A 95 -2.29 -9.04 -18.08
C VAL A 95 -2.63 -10.39 -18.72
N ASP A 96 -2.23 -10.57 -19.97
CA ASP A 96 -2.41 -11.84 -20.69
C ASP A 96 -1.42 -12.89 -20.15
N PRO A 97 -1.88 -13.94 -19.47
CA PRO A 97 -0.99 -14.95 -18.91
C PRO A 97 -0.22 -15.73 -19.98
N ALA A 98 -0.71 -15.77 -21.23
CA ALA A 98 -0.01 -16.43 -22.33
C ALA A 98 1.27 -15.70 -22.78
N LYS A 99 1.44 -14.43 -22.35
CA LYS A 99 2.63 -13.62 -22.63
C LYS A 99 3.67 -13.68 -21.51
N LEU A 100 3.37 -14.37 -20.41
CA LEU A 100 4.32 -14.55 -19.31
C LEU A 100 5.41 -15.53 -19.75
N GLY A 101 6.66 -15.13 -19.54
CA GLY A 101 7.81 -15.98 -19.86
C GLY A 101 7.92 -17.20 -18.94
N GLU A 102 8.81 -18.11 -19.31
CA GLU A 102 9.22 -19.20 -18.43
C GLU A 102 9.91 -18.66 -17.17
N VAL A 103 9.57 -19.23 -16.02
CA VAL A 103 10.16 -18.91 -14.73
C VAL A 103 10.56 -20.19 -14.04
N ASN A 104 11.60 -20.11 -13.21
CA ASN A 104 11.91 -21.19 -12.29
C ASN A 104 10.70 -21.41 -11.38
N SER A 105 10.10 -22.59 -11.46
CA SER A 105 8.96 -23.02 -10.65
C SER A 105 9.17 -24.49 -10.29
N GLY A 106 8.69 -24.94 -9.12
CA GLY A 106 8.65 -26.36 -8.70
C GLY A 106 9.82 -27.27 -9.15
N SER A 107 10.85 -27.53 -8.36
CA SER A 107 10.90 -28.77 -7.54
C SER A 107 11.84 -28.63 -6.34
N ILE A 108 11.43 -29.15 -5.17
CA ILE A 108 12.25 -29.21 -3.96
C ILE A 108 13.37 -30.26 -4.15
N PRO A 109 14.66 -29.92 -4.00
CA PRO A 109 15.72 -30.94 -4.01
C PRO A 109 15.52 -31.97 -2.89
N PRO A 110 15.75 -33.28 -3.12
CA PRO A 110 15.67 -34.28 -2.07
C PRO A 110 16.50 -33.87 -0.85
N GLY A 111 15.88 -33.83 0.33
CA GLY A 111 16.53 -33.47 1.60
C GLY A 111 16.47 -31.99 2.00
N LYS A 112 15.80 -31.10 1.24
CA LYS A 112 15.57 -29.70 1.66
C LYS A 112 14.10 -29.43 2.01
N LYS A 113 13.84 -28.58 3.01
CA LYS A 113 12.50 -28.13 3.44
C LYS A 113 12.05 -26.81 2.79
N VAL A 114 12.68 -26.36 1.71
CA VAL A 114 12.31 -25.08 1.09
C VAL A 114 11.17 -25.35 0.12
N ALA A 115 10.03 -24.66 0.28
CA ALA A 115 8.95 -24.73 -0.69
C ALA A 115 9.47 -24.23 -2.04
N SER A 116 9.58 -25.12 -3.03
CA SER A 116 9.73 -24.70 -4.42
C SER A 116 8.49 -23.88 -4.78
N GLY A 117 8.67 -22.66 -5.28
CA GLY A 117 7.57 -21.74 -5.54
C GLY A 117 6.58 -22.27 -6.58
N LYS A 118 5.34 -21.75 -6.56
CA LYS A 118 4.22 -22.24 -7.36
C LYS A 118 4.22 -21.75 -8.82
N GLY A 119 5.28 -21.06 -9.27
CA GLY A 119 5.29 -20.36 -10.55
C GLY A 119 4.58 -19.02 -10.46
N TRP A 120 3.95 -18.59 -11.56
CA TRP A 120 3.20 -17.33 -11.63
C TRP A 120 1.93 -17.38 -10.77
N GLU A 121 1.78 -16.42 -9.87
CA GLU A 121 0.63 -16.21 -9.01
C GLU A 121 0.01 -14.84 -9.32
N SER A 122 -1.32 -14.72 -9.28
CA SER A 122 -1.97 -13.42 -9.44
C SER A 122 -1.54 -12.44 -8.36
N GLN A 123 -1.38 -11.18 -8.74
CA GLN A 123 -1.03 -10.08 -7.86
C GLN A 123 -1.88 -8.85 -8.18
N ALA A 124 -2.22 -8.07 -7.17
CA ALA A 124 -2.81 -6.75 -7.32
C ALA A 124 -2.12 -5.73 -6.41
N SER A 125 -2.20 -4.46 -6.80
CA SER A 125 -1.69 -3.36 -5.99
C SER A 125 -2.52 -2.09 -6.10
N ILE A 126 -2.43 -1.25 -5.07
CA ILE A 126 -2.96 0.12 -5.04
C ILE A 126 -1.99 1.03 -4.28
N ASP A 127 -1.88 2.28 -4.72
CA ASP A 127 -1.18 3.34 -4.02
C ASP A 127 -2.07 4.00 -2.98
N LEU A 128 -1.47 4.33 -1.85
CA LEU A 128 -2.10 4.96 -0.70
C LEU A 128 -1.22 6.12 -0.22
N ILE A 129 -1.83 7.10 0.43
CA ILE A 129 -1.09 8.20 1.08
C ILE A 129 -1.70 8.52 2.45
N THR A 130 -0.86 8.81 3.45
CA THR A 130 -1.36 9.26 4.75
C THR A 130 -1.86 10.70 4.67
N ARG A 131 -2.71 11.11 5.63
CA ARG A 131 -3.30 12.47 5.71
C ARG A 131 -2.56 13.38 6.69
N ASP A 132 -1.30 13.07 7.02
CA ASP A 132 -0.47 13.86 7.93
C ASP A 132 0.12 15.10 7.24
N ASP A 133 0.62 16.07 8.01
CA ASP A 133 1.28 17.29 7.51
C ASP A 133 2.46 16.97 6.56
N VAL A 134 3.12 15.83 6.82
CA VAL A 134 4.15 15.26 5.94
C VAL A 134 3.65 13.89 5.47
N PRO A 135 2.97 13.83 4.32
CA PRO A 135 2.28 12.62 3.91
C PRO A 135 3.26 11.53 3.48
N LEU A 136 3.03 10.30 3.96
CA LEU A 136 3.78 9.12 3.58
C LEU A 136 3.12 8.45 2.38
N GLN A 137 3.89 8.19 1.31
CA GLN A 137 3.41 7.41 0.17
C GLN A 137 3.63 5.92 0.41
N LEU A 138 2.53 5.18 0.30
CA LEU A 138 2.44 3.76 0.55
C LEU A 138 2.00 3.02 -0.72
N ILE A 139 2.40 1.75 -0.82
CA ILE A 139 1.83 0.81 -1.78
C ILE A 139 1.36 -0.43 -1.03
N TYR A 140 0.10 -0.81 -1.21
CA TYR A 140 -0.38 -2.11 -0.79
C TYR A 140 -0.32 -3.05 -2.00
N LYS A 141 0.51 -4.09 -1.93
CA LYS A 141 0.75 -5.06 -3.01
C LYS A 141 0.66 -6.46 -2.45
N THR A 142 -0.12 -7.34 -3.08
CA THR A 142 -0.42 -8.66 -2.51
C THR A 142 -0.72 -9.71 -3.58
N SER A 143 -0.26 -10.94 -3.33
CA SER A 143 -0.68 -12.17 -4.03
C SER A 143 -1.42 -13.14 -3.10
N SER A 144 -1.63 -12.76 -1.84
CA SER A 144 -2.35 -13.60 -0.87
C SER A 144 -3.85 -13.56 -1.15
N MET A 145 -4.56 -14.66 -0.86
CA MET A 145 -6.02 -14.69 -1.02
C MET A 145 -6.75 -13.61 -0.22
N GLY A 146 -6.34 -13.40 1.04
CA GLY A 146 -6.94 -12.37 1.90
C GLY A 146 -6.77 -10.98 1.30
N GLY A 147 -5.54 -10.61 0.92
CA GLY A 147 -5.27 -9.31 0.32
C GLY A 147 -5.92 -9.11 -1.06
N MET A 148 -5.98 -10.15 -1.89
CA MET A 148 -6.69 -10.10 -3.17
C MET A 148 -8.19 -9.84 -2.95
N LYS A 149 -8.82 -10.52 -1.97
CA LYS A 149 -10.22 -10.27 -1.61
C LYS A 149 -10.43 -8.82 -1.17
N THR A 150 -9.53 -8.26 -0.37
CA THR A 150 -9.56 -6.86 0.07
C THR A 150 -9.53 -5.90 -1.12
N LEU A 151 -8.59 -6.08 -2.05
CA LEU A 151 -8.47 -5.21 -3.22
C LEU A 151 -9.64 -5.36 -4.21
N LEU A 152 -10.19 -6.55 -4.39
CA LEU A 152 -11.38 -6.78 -5.21
C LEU A 152 -12.62 -6.11 -4.60
N THR A 153 -12.78 -6.21 -3.28
CA THR A 153 -13.88 -5.55 -2.55
C THR A 153 -13.77 -4.04 -2.68
N LEU A 154 -12.58 -3.48 -2.39
CA LEU A 154 -12.31 -2.05 -2.51
C LEU A 154 -12.54 -1.55 -3.94
N ALA A 155 -12.11 -2.28 -4.98
CA ALA A 155 -12.36 -1.89 -6.36
C ALA A 155 -13.87 -1.83 -6.70
N GLY A 156 -14.66 -2.78 -6.18
CA GLY A 156 -16.12 -2.77 -6.32
C GLY A 156 -16.79 -1.59 -5.63
N GLU A 157 -16.39 -1.29 -4.39
CA GLU A 157 -16.87 -0.12 -3.64
C GLU A 157 -16.50 1.20 -4.31
N ILE A 158 -15.29 1.29 -4.86
CA ILE A 158 -14.85 2.46 -5.60
C ILE A 158 -15.71 2.68 -6.85
N ALA A 159 -15.95 1.61 -7.62
CA ALA A 159 -16.77 1.68 -8.82
C ALA A 159 -18.20 2.13 -8.50
N PHE A 160 -18.80 1.61 -7.42
CA PHE A 160 -20.10 2.06 -6.94
C PHE A 160 -20.08 3.52 -6.49
N GLY A 161 -19.08 3.91 -5.70
CA GLY A 161 -18.92 5.28 -5.22
C GLY A 161 -18.85 6.30 -6.35
N LEU A 162 -18.04 6.02 -7.37
CA LEU A 162 -17.91 6.83 -8.58
C LEU A 162 -19.20 6.90 -9.40
N ASN A 163 -19.96 5.80 -9.49
CA ASN A 163 -21.23 5.77 -10.19
C ASN A 163 -22.32 6.59 -9.48
N GLU A 164 -22.35 6.55 -8.14
CA GLU A 164 -23.28 7.34 -7.33
C GLU A 164 -22.97 8.84 -7.36
N ASN A 165 -21.68 9.21 -7.33
CA ASN A 165 -21.24 10.60 -7.42
C ASN A 165 -19.88 10.69 -8.12
N PRO A 166 -19.83 11.15 -9.38
CA PRO A 166 -18.59 11.28 -10.14
C PRO A 166 -17.52 12.19 -9.52
N ASN A 167 -17.88 13.06 -8.56
CA ASN A 167 -16.92 13.90 -7.85
C ASN A 167 -16.14 13.14 -6.75
N ARG A 168 -16.46 11.86 -6.49
CA ARG A 168 -15.75 11.01 -5.53
C ARG A 168 -14.44 10.49 -6.13
N ALA A 169 -13.44 11.37 -6.26
CA ALA A 169 -12.19 11.07 -6.97
C ALA A 169 -11.25 10.14 -6.18
N TYR A 170 -11.10 10.37 -4.87
CA TYR A 170 -10.18 9.61 -4.02
C TYR A 170 -10.87 9.08 -2.76
N PRO A 171 -11.00 7.76 -2.58
CA PRO A 171 -11.59 7.21 -1.37
C PRO A 171 -10.62 7.38 -0.19
N ILE A 172 -11.19 7.73 0.97
CA ILE A 172 -10.51 7.63 2.26
C ILE A 172 -10.82 6.23 2.78
N VAL A 173 -9.79 5.40 2.92
CA VAL A 173 -9.88 4.04 3.44
C VAL A 173 -9.34 3.97 4.85
N GLU A 174 -9.98 3.19 5.70
CA GLU A 174 -9.51 2.88 7.04
C GLU A 174 -8.85 1.50 7.07
N LEU A 175 -7.70 1.41 7.72
CA LEU A 175 -6.99 0.14 7.93
C LEU A 175 -7.68 -0.68 9.02
N ASP A 176 -8.13 -1.88 8.69
CA ASP A 176 -8.71 -2.80 9.67
C ASP A 176 -8.20 -4.24 9.46
N VAL A 177 -8.56 -5.13 10.37
CA VAL A 177 -8.11 -6.52 10.42
C VAL A 177 -9.28 -7.45 10.71
N ASP A 178 -9.52 -8.39 9.81
CA ASP A 178 -10.39 -9.53 10.06
C ASP A 178 -9.57 -10.76 10.44
N SER A 179 -10.21 -11.79 10.98
CA SER A 179 -9.56 -13.06 11.27
C SER A 179 -10.48 -14.25 11.06
N TYR A 180 -9.89 -15.39 10.69
CA TYR A 180 -10.60 -16.66 10.63
C TYR A 180 -9.72 -17.82 11.11
N ILE A 181 -10.33 -18.92 11.52
CA ILE A 181 -9.62 -20.12 11.96
C ILE A 181 -9.37 -21.05 10.77
N HIS A 182 -8.11 -21.20 10.36
CA HIS A 182 -7.67 -22.18 9.38
C HIS A 182 -7.29 -23.51 10.06
N LYS A 183 -7.71 -24.63 9.48
CA LYS A 183 -7.50 -25.98 10.04
C LYS A 183 -6.02 -26.30 10.33
N GLU A 184 -5.12 -25.84 9.47
CA GLU A 184 -3.67 -26.15 9.58
C GLU A 184 -2.86 -25.00 10.21
N PHE A 185 -3.32 -23.76 10.09
CA PHE A 185 -2.51 -22.58 10.44
C PHE A 185 -3.01 -21.87 11.69
N GLY A 186 -4.11 -22.33 12.29
CA GLY A 186 -4.76 -21.66 13.41
C GLY A 186 -5.42 -20.37 12.96
N GLU A 187 -5.40 -19.36 13.81
CA GLU A 187 -5.93 -18.04 13.49
C GLU A 187 -5.12 -17.38 12.37
N VAL A 188 -5.82 -16.95 11.33
CA VAL A 188 -5.27 -16.24 10.18
C VAL A 188 -5.89 -14.87 10.11
N PHE A 189 -5.05 -13.84 10.24
CA PHE A 189 -5.45 -12.45 10.06
C PHE A 189 -5.47 -12.08 8.58
N THR A 190 -6.52 -11.37 8.19
CA THR A 190 -6.69 -10.86 6.83
C THR A 190 -6.90 -9.35 6.83
N PRO A 191 -6.32 -8.65 5.85
CA PRO A 191 -6.40 -7.20 5.79
C PRO A 191 -7.82 -6.74 5.40
N MET A 192 -8.24 -5.61 5.95
CA MET A 192 -9.43 -4.89 5.52
C MET A 192 -9.08 -3.44 5.19
N LEU A 193 -9.68 -2.94 4.11
CA LEU A 193 -9.61 -1.56 3.66
C LEU A 193 -11.05 -1.10 3.41
N THR A 194 -11.63 -0.39 4.37
CA THR A 194 -13.04 0.04 4.31
C THR A 194 -13.10 1.50 3.91
N ILE A 195 -13.92 1.85 2.91
CA ILE A 195 -14.11 3.26 2.54
C ILE A 195 -14.94 3.98 3.62
N VAL A 196 -14.32 4.94 4.30
CA VAL A 196 -14.94 5.76 5.36
C VAL A 196 -15.24 7.19 4.91
N GLY A 197 -14.77 7.59 3.73
CA GLY A 197 -14.98 8.91 3.18
C GLY A 197 -14.46 9.06 1.77
N TRP A 198 -14.61 10.26 1.20
CA TRP A 198 -14.19 10.57 -0.16
C TRP A 198 -13.66 11.99 -0.26
N LEU A 199 -12.65 12.18 -1.11
CA LEU A 199 -12.18 13.48 -1.57
C LEU A 199 -12.52 13.69 -3.04
N ASP A 200 -12.71 14.95 -3.42
CA ASP A 200 -12.78 15.39 -4.82
C ASP A 200 -11.39 15.50 -5.46
N ALA A 201 -11.34 15.89 -6.74
CA ALA A 201 -10.10 16.01 -7.50
C ALA A 201 -9.16 17.08 -6.91
N GLU A 202 -9.71 18.04 -6.15
CA GLU A 202 -8.98 19.09 -5.45
C GLU A 202 -8.59 18.69 -4.02
N GLY A 203 -8.90 17.46 -3.59
CA GLY A 203 -8.58 16.94 -2.26
C GLY A 203 -9.52 17.40 -1.15
N LYS A 204 -10.71 17.92 -1.47
CA LYS A 204 -11.72 18.34 -0.48
C LYS A 204 -12.71 17.24 -0.19
N GLU A 205 -13.17 17.15 1.06
CA GLU A 205 -14.14 16.13 1.46
C GLU A 205 -15.49 16.29 0.75
N VAL A 206 -15.95 15.19 0.15
CA VAL A 206 -17.26 15.08 -0.48
C VAL A 206 -18.28 14.71 0.57
N LYS A 207 -19.30 15.55 0.76
CA LYS A 207 -20.38 15.30 1.72
C LYS A 207 -21.23 14.09 1.30
N ASN A 208 -21.69 13.33 2.31
CA ASN A 208 -22.48 12.09 2.22
C ASN A 208 -21.67 10.88 1.76
N VAL A 209 -21.42 9.96 2.70
CA VAL A 209 -20.82 8.65 2.44
C VAL A 209 -21.96 7.67 2.21
N SER A 210 -22.04 7.11 1.01
CA SER A 210 -22.87 5.94 0.73
C SER A 210 -21.90 4.78 0.51
N SER A 211 -22.05 3.70 1.28
CA SER A 211 -21.26 2.47 1.16
C SER A 211 -22.12 1.35 0.57
N LEU A 212 -21.49 0.37 -0.08
CA LEU A 212 -22.15 -0.88 -0.52
C LEU A 212 -22.34 -1.87 0.65
N LEU A 213 -21.57 -1.70 1.71
CA LEU A 213 -21.59 -2.45 2.97
C LEU A 213 -22.13 -1.56 4.09
#